data_AF-W0HUR3-F1
#
_entry.id   AF-W0HUR3-F1
#
_cell.length_a   1.000
_cell.length_b   1.000
_cell.length_c   1.000
_cell.angle_alpha   90.00
_cell.angle_beta   90.00
_cell.angle_gamma   90.00
#
_symmetry.space_group_name_H-M   'P 1'
#
loop_
_entity.id
_entity.type
_entity.pdbx_description
1 polymer ?
#
loop_
_entity_poly.entity_id
_entity_poly.type
_entity_poly.pdbx_seq_one_letter_code
_entity_poly.pdbx_strand_id
1 'polypeptide(L)' 'MDTLTTWQLIVASYLAGIAVTGFLTFFFSRDPSLGIRLLCSALIAVTWPLSFPLVLIFILL' A
#
# COMPACT_ATOMS: atom_id res chain seq x y z
N MET A 1 3.92 -2.83 -30.88
CA MET A 1 3.66 -2.82 -29.43
C MET A 1 4.99 -2.52 -28.78
N ASP A 2 5.19 -1.29 -28.30
CA ASP A 2 6.41 -0.94 -27.58
C ASP A 2 6.46 -1.76 -26.29
N THR A 3 7.48 -2.60 -26.16
CA THR A 3 7.69 -3.38 -24.95
C THR A 3 7.98 -2.41 -23.82
N LEU A 4 7.09 -2.34 -22.83
CA LEU A 4 7.32 -1.56 -21.61
C LEU A 4 8.69 -1.94 -21.05
N THR A 5 9.52 -0.94 -20.79
CA THR A 5 10.83 -1.18 -20.21
C THR A 5 10.67 -1.71 -18.79
N THR A 6 11.61 -2.54 -18.32
CA THR A 6 11.59 -3.08 -16.95
C THR A 6 11.47 -1.96 -15.91
N TRP A 7 12.10 -0.81 -16.17
CA TRP A 7 11.97 0.39 -15.35
C TRP A 7 10.53 0.89 -15.23
N GLN A 8 9.81 1.02 -16.35
CA GLN A 8 8.41 1.46 -16.35
C GLN A 8 7.50 0.48 -15.61
N LEU A 9 7.76 -0.83 -15.74
CA LEU A 9 7.04 -1.87 -15.00
C LEU A 9 7.26 -1.74 -13.49
N ILE A 10 8.50 -1.50 -13.04
CA ILE A 10 8.81 -1.31 -11.62
C ILE A 10 8.14 -0.04 -11.09
N VAL A 11 8.23 1.09 -11.82
CA VAL A 11 7.59 2.34 -11.40
C VAL A 11 6.07 2.16 -11.31
N ALA A 12 5.47 1.52 -12.32
CA ALA A 12 4.03 1.26 -12.32
C ALA A 12 3.60 0.37 -11.15
N SER A 13 4.35 -0.69 -10.83
CA SER A 13 4.02 -1.58 -9.72
C SER A 13 4.19 -0.89 -8.36
N TYR A 14 5.21 -0.05 -8.20
CA TYR A 14 5.40 0.75 -6.99
C TYR A 14 4.28 1.77 -6.78
N LEU A 15 3.84 2.46 -7.83
CA LEU A 15 2.72 3.39 -7.74
C LEU A 15 1.40 2.67 -7.45
N ALA A 16 1.14 1.54 -8.11
CA ALA A 16 -0.03 0.72 -7.85
C ALA A 16 -0.03 0.19 -6.41
N GLY A 17 1.11 -0.29 -5.92
CA GLY A 17 1.29 -0.76 -4.56
C GLY A 17 0.99 0.31 -3.51
N ILE A 18 1.55 1.52 -3.66
CA ILE A 18 1.27 2.67 -2.79
C ILE A 18 -0.25 2.94 -2.73
N ALA A 19 -0.90 3.01 -3.89
CA ALA A 19 -2.33 3.33 -3.97
C ALA A 19 -3.18 2.24 -3.29
N VAL A 20 -2.96 0.97 -3.64
CA VAL A 20 -3.75 -0.16 -3.12
C VAL A 20 -3.53 -0.35 -1.62
N THR A 21 -2.27 -0.37 -1.17
CA THR A 21 -1.95 -0.65 0.24
C THR A 21 -2.31 0.51 1.16
N GLY A 22 -2.10 1.74 0.74
CA GLY A 22 -2.55 2.93 1.48
C GLY A 22 -4.07 2.95 1.63
N PHE A 23 -4.79 2.69 0.53
CA PHE A 23 -6.25 2.62 0.55
C PHE A 23 -6.75 1.51 1.49
N LEU A 24 -6.25 0.28 1.34
CA LEU A 24 -6.65 -0.84 2.20
C LEU A 24 -6.34 -0.55 3.67
N THR A 25 -5.12 -0.12 3.98
CA THR A 25 -4.70 0.15 5.36
C THR A 25 -5.54 1.26 5.99
N PHE A 26 -5.84 2.32 5.24
CA PHE A 26 -6.66 3.41 5.75
C PHE A 26 -8.07 2.94 6.10
N PHE A 27 -8.71 2.14 5.24
CA PHE A 27 -10.08 1.66 5.45
C PHE A 27 -10.17 0.55 6.51
N PHE A 28 -9.19 -0.34 6.58
CA PHE A 28 -9.18 -1.45 7.54
C PHE A 28 -8.65 -1.07 8.93
N SER A 29 -7.83 -0.02 9.03
CA SER A 29 -7.42 0.51 10.33
C SER A 29 -8.64 1.07 11.07
N ARG A 30 -8.91 0.51 12.26
CA ARG A 30 -10.03 0.90 13.14
C ARG A 30 -9.64 1.93 14.20
N ASP A 31 -8.52 2.62 14.02
CA ASP A 31 -8.04 3.59 14.99
C ASP A 31 -9.03 4.79 15.13
N PRO A 32 -9.37 5.21 16.36
CA PRO A 32 -10.37 6.26 16.59
C PRO A 32 -9.90 7.64 16.12
N SER A 33 -8.58 7.84 16.00
CA SER A 33 -8.02 9.10 15.53
C SER A 33 -7.68 9.04 14.03
N LEU A 34 -8.32 9.91 13.25
CA LEU A 34 -8.13 9.98 11.80
C LEU A 34 -6.67 10.32 11.42
N GLY A 35 -5.99 11.13 12.24
CA GLY A 35 -4.58 11.47 12.01
C GLY A 35 -3.65 10.27 12.09
N ILE A 36 -3.87 9.37 13.06
CA ILE A 36 -3.09 8.14 13.18
C ILE A 36 -3.42 7.17 12.05
N ARG A 37 -4.69 7.07 11.64
CA ARG A 37 -5.09 6.28 10.45
C ARG A 37 -4.36 6.74 9.19
N LEU A 38 -4.33 8.04 8.94
CA LEU A 38 -3.63 8.61 7.78
C LEU A 38 -2.12 8.36 7.87
N LEU A 39 -1.50 8.64 9.02
CA LEU A 39 -0.07 8.42 9.22
C LEU A 39 0.31 6.94 9.02
N CYS A 40 -0.46 6.02 9.61
CA CYS A 40 -0.24 4.59 9.50
C CYS A 40 -0.41 4.12 8.04
N SER A 41 -1.49 4.54 7.37
CA SER A 41 -1.71 4.22 5.97
C SER A 41 -0.61 4.75 5.04
N ALA A 42 -0.09 5.95 5.31
CA ALA A 42 1.01 6.53 4.54
C ALA A 42 2.33 5.77 4.74
N LEU A 43 2.65 5.41 5.99
CA LEU A 43 3.83 4.61 6.31
C LEU A 43 3.78 3.25 5.60
N ILE A 44 2.66 2.54 5.74
CA ILE A 44 2.46 1.22 5.10
C ILE A 44 2.46 1.34 3.58
N ALA A 45 1.89 2.41 3.01
CA ALA A 45 1.89 2.64 1.57
C ALA A 45 3.30 2.83 1.03
N VAL A 46 4.16 3.58 1.73
CA VAL A 46 5.55 3.79 1.32
C VAL A 46 6.37 2.51 1.46
N THR A 47 6.12 1.71 2.49
CA THR A 47 6.83 0.45 2.74
C THR A 47 6.12 -0.78 2.17
N TRP A 48 5.18 -0.58 1.23
CA TRP A 48 4.31 -1.63 0.72
C TRP A 48 5.02 -2.91 0.23
N PRO A 49 6.21 -2.89 -0.41
CA PRO A 49 6.83 -4.13 -0.89
C PRO A 49 7.13 -5.11 0.26
N LEU A 50 7.37 -4.58 1.46
CA LEU A 50 7.65 -5.35 2.67
C LEU A 50 6.39 -5.56 3.51
N SER A 51 5.52 -4.55 3.60
CA SER A 51 4.36 -4.54 4.50
C SER A 51 3.10 -5.15 3.91
N PHE A 52 2.97 -5.24 2.58
CA PHE A 52 1.73 -5.70 1.95
C PHE A 52 1.27 -7.10 2.38
N PRO A 53 2.16 -8.13 2.49
CA PRO A 53 1.75 -9.45 2.99
C PRO A 53 1.16 -9.38 4.40
N LEU A 54 1.71 -8.52 5.25
CA LEU A 54 1.22 -8.31 6.62
C LEU A 54 -0.16 -7.67 6.62
N VAL A 55 -0.38 -6.64 5.78
CA VAL A 55 -1.71 -6.01 5.63
C VAL A 55 -2.77 -7.06 5.24
N LEU A 56 -2.45 -7.95 4.30
CA LEU A 56 -3.36 -9.03 3.91
C LEU A 56 -3.64 -10.00 5.06
N ILE A 57 -2.61 -10.40 5.82
CA ILE A 57 -2.79 -11.25 7.00
C ILE A 57 -3.71 -10.58 8.02
N PHE A 58 -3.50 -9.29 8.33
CA PHE A 58 -4.35 -8.54 9.27
C PHE A 58 -5.78 -8.32 8.78
N ILE A 59 -6.01 -8.32 7.46
CA ILE A 59 -7.37 -8.26 6.89
C ILE A 59 -8.08 -9.61 7.02
N LEU A 60 -7.35 -10.72 6.90
CA LEU A 60 -7.89 -12.08 6.91
C LEU A 60 -8.09 -12.67 8.31
N LEU A 61 -7.43 -12.12 9.32
CA LEU A 61 -7.45 -12.56 10.72
C LEU A 61 -8.47 -11.75 11.53
#